data_AF-A0A965F5D9-F1
#
_entry.id   AF-A0A965F5D9-F1
#
_cell.length_a   1.000
_cell.length_b   1.000
_cell.length_c   1.000
_cell.angle_alpha   90.00
_cell.angle_beta   90.00
_cell.angle_gamma   90.00
#
_symmetry.space_group_name_H-M   'P 1'
#
loop_
_entity.id
_entity.type
_entity.pdbx_description
1 polymer ?
#
loop_
_entity_poly.entity_id
_entity_poly.type
_entity_poly.pdbx_seq_one_letter_code
_entity_poly.pdbx_strand_id
1 'polypeptide(L)' 'MAAETLGLVLAGGLARRMGGGDKPLKLLGGRPLLDHVLARLAPQVAALALNANGDPARFAAYGLPVIADP' A
#
# COMPACT_ATOMS: atom_id res chain seq x y z
N MET A 1 24.44 -6.20 1.08
CA MET A 1 23.90 -5.85 2.42
C MET A 1 22.40 -5.75 2.27
N ALA A 2 21.62 -6.33 3.19
CA ALA A 2 20.18 -6.06 3.22
C ALA A 2 20.00 -4.55 3.44
N ALA A 3 19.06 -3.91 2.74
CA ALA A 3 18.79 -2.50 2.93
C ALA A 3 18.38 -2.24 4.38
N GLU A 4 19.05 -1.36 5.12
CA GLU A 4 18.73 -1.07 6.53
C GLU A 4 17.43 -0.24 6.70
N THR A 5 16.86 0.23 5.59
CA THR A 5 15.67 1.08 5.57
C THR A 5 14.39 0.24 5.53
N LEU A 6 13.42 0.60 6.38
CA LEU A 6 12.06 0.07 6.32
C LEU A 6 11.19 0.92 5.38
N GLY A 7 10.31 0.27 4.62
CA GLY A 7 9.37 0.94 3.72
C GLY A 7 7.96 1.01 4.30
N LEU A 8 7.32 2.16 4.15
CA LEU A 8 5.91 2.37 4.49
C LEU A 8 5.18 2.95 3.28
N VAL A 9 4.12 2.26 2.84
CA VAL A 9 3.23 2.78 1.79
C VAL A 9 2.03 3.46 2.44
N LEU A 10 1.85 4.75 2.17
CA LEU A 10 0.67 5.50 2.60
C LEU A 10 -0.51 5.18 1.68
N ALA A 11 -1.31 4.18 2.09
CA ALA A 11 -2.46 3.65 1.36
C ALA A 11 -3.81 4.17 1.91
N GLY A 12 -3.78 5.15 2.81
CA GLY A 12 -4.96 5.84 3.33
C GLY A 12 -5.48 6.99 2.46
N GLY A 13 -6.52 7.64 2.96
CA GLY A 13 -7.12 8.84 2.35
C GLY A 13 -8.38 8.57 1.54
N LEU A 14 -9.10 9.65 1.21
CA LEU A 14 -10.47 9.57 0.68
C LEU A 14 -10.57 9.49 -0.84
N ALA A 15 -9.44 9.55 -1.55
CA ALA A 15 -9.38 9.49 -3.02
C ALA A 15 -10.34 10.46 -3.76
N ARG A 16 -10.72 11.61 -3.14
CA ARG A 16 -11.79 12.51 -3.64
C ARG A 16 -11.57 12.98 -5.08
N ARG A 17 -10.34 13.31 -5.44
CA ARG A 17 -9.95 13.71 -6.81
C ARG A 17 -10.02 12.58 -7.84
N MET A 18 -10.16 11.33 -7.39
CA MET A 18 -10.26 10.13 -8.22
C MET A 18 -11.67 9.50 -8.14
N GLY A 19 -12.67 10.31 -7.78
CA GLY A 19 -14.07 9.87 -7.63
C GLY A 19 -14.35 9.09 -6.35
N GLY A 20 -13.44 9.11 -5.38
CA GLY A 20 -13.56 8.36 -4.14
C GLY A 20 -13.24 6.86 -4.27
N GLY A 21 -13.53 6.13 -3.20
CA GLY A 21 -13.29 4.69 -3.07
C GLY A 21 -11.85 4.33 -2.70
N ASP A 22 -11.52 3.05 -2.87
CA ASP A 22 -10.22 2.50 -2.47
C ASP A 22 -9.16 2.73 -3.56
N LYS A 23 -8.46 3.87 -3.48
CA LYS A 23 -7.39 4.22 -4.44
C LYS A 23 -6.32 3.13 -4.56
N PRO A 24 -5.72 2.61 -3.47
CA PRO A 24 -4.76 1.51 -3.55
C PRO A 24 -5.20 0.35 -4.44
N LEU A 25 -6.49 0.01 -4.43
CA LEU A 25 -7.06 -1.09 -5.20
C LEU A 25 -7.60 -0.70 -6.59
N LYS A 26 -7.62 0.59 -6.95
CA LYS A 26 -7.98 1.00 -8.33
C LYS A 26 -6.95 0.48 -9.32
N LEU A 27 -7.42 0.08 -10.50
CA LEU A 27 -6.57 -0.48 -11.55
C LEU A 27 -5.88 0.63 -12.37
N LEU A 28 -4.60 0.43 -12.64
CA LEU A 28 -3.80 1.16 -13.62
C LEU A 28 -3.16 0.13 -14.55
N GLY A 29 -3.54 0.15 -15.83
CA GLY A 29 -3.05 -0.85 -16.80
C GLY A 29 -3.41 -2.30 -16.41
N GLY A 30 -4.61 -2.51 -15.87
CA GLY A 30 -5.10 -3.84 -15.45
C GLY A 30 -4.55 -4.37 -14.13
N ARG A 31 -3.71 -3.60 -13.42
CA ARG A 31 -3.11 -3.99 -12.13
C ARG A 31 -3.44 -2.95 -11.05
N PRO A 32 -3.72 -3.34 -9.79
CA PRO A 32 -3.92 -2.41 -8.68
C PRO A 32 -2.78 -1.38 -8.56
N LEU A 33 -3.11 -0.14 -8.21
CA LEU A 33 -2.12 0.91 -7.95
C LEU A 33 -1.11 0.48 -6.88
N LEU A 34 -1.57 -0.25 -5.85
CA LEU A 34 -0.73 -0.77 -4.80
C LEU A 34 0.32 -1.76 -5.32
N ASP A 35 -0.04 -2.67 -6.25
CA ASP A 35 0.92 -3.60 -6.88
C ASP A 35 2.08 -2.88 -7.53
N HIS A 36 1.80 -1.79 -8.25
CA HIS A 36 2.84 -1.00 -8.91
C HIS A 36 3.81 -0.38 -7.90
N VAL A 37 3.29 0.13 -6.79
CA VAL A 37 4.10 0.73 -5.72
C VAL A 37 4.93 -0.32 -5.02
N LEU A 38 4.33 -1.44 -4.63
CA LEU A 38 5.02 -2.53 -3.92
C LEU A 38 6.10 -3.16 -4.79
N ALA A 39 5.82 -3.44 -6.07
CA ALA A 39 6.81 -4.00 -6.99
C ALA A 39 8.05 -3.08 -7.15
N ARG A 40 7.85 -1.76 -7.11
CA ARG A 40 8.95 -0.80 -7.22
C ARG A 40 9.70 -0.64 -5.90
N LEU A 41 9.01 -0.63 -4.76
CA LEU A 41 9.60 -0.33 -3.45
C LEU A 41 10.25 -1.55 -2.80
N ALA A 42 9.66 -2.74 -2.93
CA ALA A 42 10.13 -3.98 -2.29
C ALA A 42 11.63 -4.28 -2.45
N PRO A 43 12.26 -4.16 -3.64
CA PRO A 43 13.68 -4.48 -3.77
C PRO A 43 14.63 -3.46 -3.09
N GLN A 44 14.11 -2.34 -2.57
CA GLN A 44 14.91 -1.24 -2.02
C GLN A 44 14.92 -1.17 -0.49
N VAL A 45 14.12 -2.00 0.21
CA VAL A 45 13.89 -1.91 1.66
C VAL A 45 13.99 -3.29 2.33
N ALA A 46 14.33 -3.34 3.62
CA ALA A 46 14.39 -4.59 4.38
C ALA A 46 13.02 -5.23 4.61
N ALA A 47 12.00 -4.40 4.83
CA ALA A 47 10.62 -4.84 5.05
C ALA A 47 9.64 -3.74 4.66
N LEU A 48 8.37 -4.14 4.49
CA LEU A 48 7.28 -3.27 4.04
C LEU A 48 6.10 -3.34 5.00
N ALA A 49 5.43 -2.21 5.19
CA ALA A 49 4.11 -2.11 5.80
C ALA A 49 3.21 -1.17 4.99
N LEU A 50 1.91 -1.29 5.20
CA LEU A 50 0.89 -0.38 4.69
C LEU A 50 0.38 0.48 5.82
N ASN A 51 0.28 1.79 5.61
CA ASN A 51 -0.49 2.66 6.47
C ASN A 51 -1.86 2.91 5.83
N ALA A 52 -2.93 2.50 6.50
CA ALA A 52 -4.29 2.66 6.01
C ALA A 52 -5.32 2.57 7.14
N ASN A 53 -6.37 3.38 7.04
CA ASN A 53 -7.52 3.34 7.93
C ASN A 53 -8.67 2.51 7.34
N GLY A 54 -9.61 2.10 8.19
CA GLY A 54 -10.74 1.24 7.85
C GLY A 54 -10.40 -0.24 7.98
N ASP A 55 -11.13 -1.10 7.28
CA ASP A 55 -10.94 -2.56 7.35
C ASP A 55 -9.58 -2.97 6.73
N PRO A 56 -8.66 -3.58 7.52
CA PRO A 56 -7.38 -4.07 7.02
C PRO A 56 -7.50 -5.35 6.18
N ALA A 57 -8.61 -6.10 6.29
CA ALA A 57 -8.81 -7.36 5.56
C ALA A 57 -8.79 -7.16 4.04
N ARG A 58 -9.12 -5.96 3.56
CA ARG A 58 -9.02 -5.60 2.12
C ARG A 58 -7.60 -5.71 1.56
N PHE A 59 -6.58 -5.69 2.41
CA PHE A 59 -5.18 -5.87 2.05
C PHE A 59 -4.63 -7.26 2.40
N ALA A 60 -5.46 -8.20 2.85
CA ALA A 60 -5.00 -9.52 3.29
C ALA A 60 -4.19 -10.28 2.21
N ALA A 61 -4.55 -10.10 0.93
CA ALA A 61 -3.84 -10.71 -0.20
C ALA A 61 -2.36 -10.29 -0.32
N TYR A 62 -1.97 -9.16 0.28
CA TYR A 62 -0.59 -8.66 0.23
C TYR A 62 0.29 -9.25 1.33
N GLY A 63 -0.29 -9.84 2.39
CA GLY A 63 0.48 -10.40 3.50
C GLY A 63 1.36 -9.39 4.25
N LEU A 64 1.06 -8.09 4.13
CA LEU A 64 1.82 -7.01 4.77
C LEU A 64 1.14 -6.55 6.07
N PRO A 65 1.92 -6.10 7.08
CA PRO A 65 1.36 -5.39 8.22
C PRO A 65 0.57 -4.15 7.77
N VAL A 66 -0.62 -3.96 8.32
CA VAL A 66 -1.45 -2.77 8.11
C VAL A 66 -1.49 -1.97 9.42
N ILE A 67 -1.04 -0.72 9.37
CA ILE A 67 -0.93 0.19 10.50
C ILE A 67 -1.96 1.31 10.30
N ALA A 68 -2.88 1.48 11.24
CA ALA A 68 -3.82 2.59 11.24
C ALA A 68 -3.17 3.88 11.75
N ASP A 69 -3.77 5.03 11.39
CA ASP A 69 -3.43 6.31 12.00
C ASP A 69 -3.89 6.35 13.47
N PRO A 70 -3.29 7.20 14.33
CA PRO A 70 -3.77 7.45 15.69
C PRO A 70 -5.18 8.04 15.77
#